data_AF-A0A973ILX2-F1
#
_entry.id   AF-A0A973ILX2-F1
#
_cell.length_a   1.000
_cell.length_b   1.000
_cell.length_c   1.000
_cell.angle_alpha   90.00
_cell.angle_beta   90.00
_cell.angle_gamma   90.00
#
_symmetry.space_group_name_H-M   'P 1'
#
loop_
_entity.id
_entity.type
_entity.pdbx_description
1 polymer ?
#
loop_
_entity_poly.entity_id
_entity_poly.type
_entity_poly.pdbx_seq_one_letter_code
_entity_poly.pdbx_strand_id
1 'polypeptide(L)'
;MKKLFLSAIILFLGISLFAQQYEYAIVTTVESIVPGGIGRSRMLCVRENVDYKNFTTSRTKGKDSKQGDVDRSEIKIDAFDETKLLNFFSLVGINFQNIASNDAVIASKLNAMAAEGWELAFVSSGVESDAGKQDGEGIFITRYVFRKKK
;
A
#
# COMPACT_ATOMS: atom_id res chain seq x y z
N MET A 1 -10.02 -43.12 31.98
CA MET A 1 -10.84 -42.49 30.92
C MET A 1 -10.91 -40.97 31.04
N LYS A 2 -11.38 -40.40 32.16
CA LYS A 2 -11.47 -38.93 32.35
C LYS A 2 -10.14 -38.17 32.14
N LYS A 3 -9.02 -38.74 32.60
CA LYS A 3 -7.67 -38.14 32.43
C LYS A 3 -7.18 -38.14 30.97
N LEU A 4 -7.54 -39.16 30.18
CA LEU A 4 -7.26 -39.23 28.73
C LEU A 4 -8.12 -38.23 27.94
N PHE A 5 -9.37 -38.05 28.36
CA PHE A 5 -10.27 -37.07 27.76
C PHE A 5 -9.80 -35.63 28.02
N LEU A 6 -9.34 -35.34 29.25
CA LEU A 6 -8.82 -34.03 29.62
C LEU A 6 -7.49 -33.71 28.89
N SER A 7 -6.63 -34.70 28.69
CA SER A 7 -5.38 -34.53 27.93
C SER A 7 -5.64 -34.34 26.43
N ALA A 8 -6.65 -35.00 25.86
CA ALA A 8 -7.07 -34.74 24.47
C ALA A 8 -7.61 -33.32 24.27
N ILE A 9 -8.37 -32.79 25.23
CA ILE A 9 -8.86 -31.40 25.20
C ILE A 9 -7.70 -30.40 25.28
N ILE A 10 -6.74 -30.61 26.19
CA ILE A 10 -5.57 -29.74 26.34
C ILE A 10 -4.70 -29.76 25.06
N LEU A 11 -4.55 -30.93 24.43
CA LEU A 11 -3.83 -31.05 23.16
C LEU A 11 -4.55 -30.32 22.01
N PHE A 12 -5.89 -30.34 21.99
CA PHE A 12 -6.68 -29.60 21.00
C PHE A 12 -6.64 -28.08 21.21
N LEU A 13 -6.57 -27.59 22.46
CA LEU A 13 -6.43 -26.16 22.75
C LEU A 13 -5.03 -25.60 22.44
N GLY A 14 -3.99 -26.44 22.48
CA GLY A 14 -2.60 -26.01 22.24
C GLY A 14 -2.30 -25.63 20.78
N ILE A 15 -3.13 -26.05 19.83
CA ILE A 15 -2.91 -25.83 18.38
C ILE A 15 -3.19 -24.36 17.98
N SER A 16 -3.94 -23.62 18.79
CA SER A 16 -4.37 -22.24 18.54
C SER A 16 -3.40 -21.15 19.00
N LEU A 17 -2.26 -21.49 19.63
CA LEU A 17 -1.38 -20.52 20.27
C LEU A 17 -0.17 -20.05 19.43
N PHE A 18 -0.08 -20.46 18.16
CA PHE A 18 0.95 -19.91 17.29
C PHE A 18 0.59 -18.48 16.88
N ALA A 19 1.43 -17.52 17.25
CA ALA A 19 1.33 -16.16 16.75
C ALA A 19 1.34 -16.19 15.22
N GLN A 20 0.26 -15.70 14.60
CA GLN A 20 0.15 -15.68 13.15
C GLN A 20 1.15 -14.69 12.59
N GLN A 21 2.10 -15.19 11.80
CA GLN A 21 3.04 -14.35 11.07
C GLN A 21 2.42 -13.97 9.73
N TYR A 22 2.50 -12.70 9.39
CA TYR A 22 1.98 -12.16 8.13
C TYR A 22 3.11 -11.56 7.31
N GLU A 23 3.02 -11.70 6.00
CA GLU A 23 3.66 -10.81 5.05
C GLU A 23 2.67 -9.74 4.59
N TYR A 24 3.20 -8.60 4.16
CA TYR A 24 2.40 -7.44 3.76
C TYR A 24 2.76 -7.01 2.35
N ALA A 25 1.74 -6.56 1.61
CA ALA A 25 1.88 -5.94 0.30
C ALA A 25 1.06 -4.64 0.28
N ILE A 26 1.50 -3.67 -0.52
CA ILE A 26 0.84 -2.38 -0.64
C ILE A 26 0.53 -2.14 -2.12
N VAL A 27 -0.75 -1.92 -2.42
CA VAL A 27 -1.20 -1.36 -3.70
C VAL A 27 -1.51 0.12 -3.45
N THR A 28 -0.95 1.01 -4.27
CA THR A 28 -1.17 2.46 -4.13
C THR A 28 -1.83 3.00 -5.37
N THR A 29 -2.93 3.75 -5.24
CA THR A 29 -3.46 4.58 -6.32
C THR A 29 -3.13 6.03 -6.07
N VAL A 30 -2.73 6.73 -7.12
CA VAL A 30 -2.53 8.17 -7.16
C VAL A 30 -3.43 8.69 -8.26
N GLU A 31 -4.39 9.54 -7.93
CA GLU A 31 -5.39 10.07 -8.84
C GLU A 31 -5.30 11.59 -8.84
N SER A 32 -5.05 12.16 -10.01
CA SER A 32 -4.85 13.59 -10.15
C SER A 32 -6.19 14.31 -10.25
N ILE A 33 -6.30 15.40 -9.48
CA ILE A 33 -7.40 16.35 -9.54
C ILE A 33 -6.99 17.69 -10.16
N VAL A 34 -5.82 17.73 -10.82
CA VAL A 34 -5.33 18.92 -11.52
C VAL A 34 -6.36 19.37 -12.56
N PRO A 35 -6.81 20.63 -12.53
CA PRO A 35 -7.76 21.16 -13.50
C PRO A 35 -7.30 20.98 -14.95
N GLY A 36 -8.25 20.73 -15.85
CA GLY A 36 -7.95 20.49 -17.27
C GLY A 36 -7.42 19.10 -17.61
N GLY A 37 -7.18 18.23 -16.60
CA GLY A 37 -6.86 16.82 -16.82
C GLY A 37 -5.43 16.55 -17.27
N ILE A 38 -4.49 17.44 -16.95
CA ILE A 38 -3.07 17.35 -17.36
C ILE A 38 -2.26 16.39 -16.44
N GLY A 39 -2.87 15.89 -15.38
CA GLY A 39 -2.24 14.99 -14.40
C GLY A 39 -1.89 13.59 -14.90
N ARG A 40 -1.24 12.81 -14.03
CA ARG A 40 -0.83 11.42 -14.29
C ARG A 40 -1.36 10.48 -13.22
N SER A 41 -2.60 10.04 -13.39
CA SER A 41 -3.20 9.07 -12.46
C SER A 41 -2.65 7.66 -12.70
N ARG A 42 -2.22 6.97 -11.63
CA ARG A 42 -1.57 5.64 -11.68
C ARG A 42 -1.96 4.76 -10.50
N MET A 43 -2.00 3.46 -10.73
CA MET A 43 -1.97 2.45 -9.68
C MET A 43 -0.61 1.75 -9.71
N LEU A 44 0.04 1.67 -8.55
CA LEU A 44 1.39 1.16 -8.34
C LEU A 44 1.36 -0.09 -7.48
N CYS A 45 2.16 -1.09 -7.85
CA CYS A 45 2.32 -2.33 -7.09
C CYS A 45 3.80 -2.74 -7.06
N VAL A 46 4.39 -2.86 -5.87
CA VAL A 46 5.81 -3.21 -5.71
C VAL A 46 6.02 -4.70 -5.98
N ARG A 47 7.09 -5.08 -6.71
CA ARG A 47 7.44 -6.48 -7.01
C ARG A 47 8.74 -6.97 -6.37
N GLU A 48 9.42 -6.12 -5.61
CA GLU A 48 10.70 -6.45 -4.98
C GLU A 48 10.58 -6.52 -3.46
N ASN A 49 11.35 -7.43 -2.87
CA ASN A 49 11.53 -7.49 -1.43
C ASN A 49 12.72 -6.62 -1.03
N VAL A 50 12.48 -5.65 -0.17
CA VAL A 50 13.49 -4.69 0.28
C VAL A 50 13.62 -4.78 1.80
N ASP A 51 14.84 -5.02 2.29
CA ASP A 51 15.12 -4.99 3.74
C ASP A 51 15.38 -3.54 4.18
N TYR A 52 14.45 -2.99 4.97
CA TYR A 52 14.56 -1.64 5.52
C TYR A 52 15.85 -1.41 6.33
N LYS A 53 16.46 -2.47 6.86
CA LYS A 53 17.70 -2.40 7.65
C LYS A 53 18.88 -1.88 6.83
N ASN A 54 18.89 -2.12 5.51
CA ASN A 54 19.94 -1.62 4.62
C ASN A 54 19.98 -0.09 4.59
N PHE A 55 18.88 0.57 4.95
CA PHE A 55 18.74 2.03 4.92
C PHE A 55 18.55 2.65 6.32
N THR A 56 18.69 1.84 7.37
CA THR A 56 18.45 2.25 8.76
C THR A 56 19.77 2.41 9.50
N THR A 57 20.05 3.61 10.01
CA THR A 57 21.18 3.84 10.92
C THR A 57 20.69 4.02 12.36
N SER A 58 21.31 3.31 13.29
CA SER A 58 20.97 3.38 14.72
C SER A 58 21.87 4.37 15.45
N ARG A 59 21.32 5.11 16.40
CA ARG A 59 22.05 6.06 17.23
C ARG A 59 21.73 5.79 18.69
N THR A 60 22.75 5.56 19.51
CA THR A 60 22.57 5.22 20.93
C THR A 60 22.90 6.37 21.87
N LYS A 61 23.81 7.30 21.48
CA LYS A 61 24.10 8.56 22.19
C LYS A 61 24.67 9.61 21.23
N GLY A 62 24.36 10.89 21.46
CA GLY A 62 25.04 12.02 20.81
C GLY A 62 24.52 12.45 19.43
N LYS A 63 25.33 13.26 18.73
CA LYS A 63 25.01 13.90 17.43
C LYS A 63 25.67 13.24 16.21
N ASP A 64 26.29 12.09 16.38
CA ASP A 64 26.87 11.33 15.27
C ASP A 64 25.80 10.50 14.57
N SER A 65 25.71 10.60 13.24
CA SER A 65 24.77 9.87 12.41
C SER A 65 25.47 9.44 11.12
N LYS A 66 25.23 8.20 10.72
CA LYS A 66 25.67 7.69 9.41
C LYS A 66 24.58 7.84 8.35
N GLN A 67 23.49 8.57 8.63
CA GLN A 67 22.39 8.71 7.68
C GLN A 67 22.81 9.46 6.41
N GLY A 68 23.85 10.30 6.49
CA GLY A 68 24.44 10.95 5.32
C GLY A 68 25.17 9.99 4.37
N ASP A 69 25.54 8.79 4.85
CA ASP A 69 26.23 7.77 4.06
C ASP A 69 25.24 6.88 3.29
N VAL A 70 23.94 6.95 3.59
CA VAL A 70 22.89 6.17 2.91
C VAL A 70 22.42 6.97 1.69
N ASP A 71 22.76 6.51 0.49
CA ASP A 71 22.29 7.15 -0.74
C ASP A 71 20.81 6.85 -0.97
N ARG A 72 20.04 7.90 -1.27
CA ARG A 72 18.63 7.79 -1.65
C ARG A 72 18.44 7.02 -2.96
N SER A 73 19.46 6.99 -3.82
CA SER A 73 19.42 6.21 -5.06
C SER A 73 19.31 4.71 -4.79
N GLU A 74 19.94 4.21 -3.73
CA GLU A 74 19.89 2.79 -3.32
C GLU A 74 18.53 2.38 -2.76
N ILE A 75 17.70 3.34 -2.33
CA ILE A 75 16.33 3.10 -1.84
C ILE A 75 15.35 2.93 -3.02
N LYS A 76 15.68 3.47 -4.21
CA LYS A 76 14.79 3.41 -5.36
C LYS A 76 14.65 1.96 -5.81
N ILE A 77 13.40 1.54 -5.98
CA ILE A 77 13.05 0.25 -6.59
C ILE A 77 12.78 0.45 -8.07
N ASP A 78 13.32 -0.42 -8.90
CA ASP A 78 13.10 -0.36 -10.35
C ASP A 78 11.99 -1.33 -10.81
N ALA A 79 11.81 -2.48 -10.13
CA ALA A 79 10.74 -3.40 -10.48
C ALA A 79 9.45 -3.16 -9.67
N PHE A 80 8.55 -2.39 -10.27
CA PHE A 80 7.16 -2.24 -9.85
C PHE A 80 6.23 -2.25 -11.07
N ASP A 81 4.99 -2.68 -10.86
CA ASP A 81 3.95 -2.57 -11.88
C ASP A 81 3.30 -1.18 -11.81
N GLU A 82 3.16 -0.53 -12.97
CA GLU A 82 2.42 0.72 -13.12
C GLU A 82 1.22 0.49 -14.04
N THR A 83 0.01 0.63 -13.49
CA THR A 83 -1.25 0.58 -14.23
C THR A 83 -1.78 2.00 -14.43
N LYS A 84 -2.13 2.36 -15.67
CA LYS A 84 -2.71 3.68 -15.98
C LYS A 84 -4.13 3.79 -15.42
N LEU A 85 -4.40 4.93 -14.80
CA LEU A 85 -5.74 5.37 -14.41
C LEU A 85 -6.08 6.68 -15.14
N LEU A 86 -7.36 7.03 -15.15
CA LEU A 86 -7.87 8.26 -15.73
C LEU A 86 -7.86 9.38 -14.68
N ASN A 87 -7.66 10.62 -15.12
CA ASN A 87 -7.70 11.79 -14.23
C ASN A 87 -9.15 12.11 -13.84
N PHE A 88 -9.35 12.59 -12.62
CA PHE A 88 -10.70 12.95 -12.15
C PHE A 88 -11.22 14.21 -12.81
N PHE A 89 -10.36 15.16 -13.15
CA PHE A 89 -10.76 16.43 -13.75
C PHE A 89 -10.48 16.48 -15.25
N SER A 90 -11.31 17.26 -15.92
CA SER A 90 -11.19 17.70 -17.31
C SER A 90 -11.33 19.22 -17.38
N LEU A 91 -11.31 19.81 -18.58
CA LEU A 91 -11.59 21.24 -18.76
C LEU A 91 -13.01 21.66 -18.34
N VAL A 92 -13.96 20.71 -18.28
CA VAL A 92 -15.36 20.96 -17.91
C VAL A 92 -15.68 20.62 -16.45
N GLY A 93 -14.69 20.16 -15.69
CA GLY A 93 -14.85 19.73 -14.29
C GLY A 93 -14.65 18.23 -14.08
N ILE A 94 -15.26 17.70 -13.02
CA ILE A 94 -15.13 16.30 -12.61
C ILE A 94 -15.74 15.37 -13.66
N ASN A 95 -15.00 14.34 -14.03
CA ASN A 95 -15.45 13.28 -14.93
C ASN A 95 -15.78 12.01 -14.13
N PHE A 96 -17.05 11.80 -13.84
CA PHE A 96 -17.52 10.62 -13.09
C PHE A 96 -17.33 9.29 -13.83
N GLN A 97 -17.30 9.30 -15.17
CA GLN A 97 -17.02 8.08 -15.93
C GLN A 97 -15.57 7.64 -15.75
N ASN A 98 -14.64 8.60 -15.62
CA ASN A 98 -13.24 8.30 -15.30
C ASN A 98 -13.13 7.66 -13.91
N ILE A 99 -13.86 8.18 -12.92
CA ILE A 99 -13.90 7.61 -11.56
C ILE A 99 -14.42 6.16 -11.62
N ALA A 100 -15.58 5.94 -12.23
CA ALA A 100 -16.16 4.59 -12.32
C ALA A 100 -15.25 3.61 -13.08
N SER A 101 -14.54 4.09 -14.11
CA SER A 101 -13.57 3.27 -14.85
C SER A 101 -12.35 2.93 -14.00
N ASN A 102 -11.84 3.88 -13.22
CA ASN A 102 -10.75 3.63 -12.27
C ASN A 102 -11.19 2.62 -11.20
N ASP A 103 -12.39 2.76 -10.63
CA ASP A 103 -12.94 1.83 -9.65
C ASP A 103 -12.99 0.39 -10.18
N ALA A 104 -13.39 0.21 -11.44
CA ALA A 104 -13.39 -1.11 -12.07
C ALA A 104 -11.98 -1.70 -12.20
N VAL A 105 -10.99 -0.89 -12.58
CA VAL A 105 -9.58 -1.31 -12.68
C VAL A 105 -9.01 -1.65 -11.30
N ILE A 106 -9.28 -0.82 -10.29
CA ILE A 106 -8.86 -1.04 -8.91
C ILE A 106 -9.49 -2.32 -8.37
N ALA A 107 -10.80 -2.49 -8.53
CA ALA A 107 -11.51 -3.70 -8.11
C ALA A 107 -10.93 -4.95 -8.76
N SER A 108 -10.58 -4.90 -10.05
CA SER A 108 -9.89 -6.01 -10.72
C SER A 108 -8.57 -6.38 -10.04
N LYS A 109 -7.77 -5.40 -9.60
CA LYS A 109 -6.52 -5.67 -8.86
C LYS A 109 -6.79 -6.22 -7.46
N LEU A 110 -7.75 -5.66 -6.72
CA LEU A 110 -8.08 -6.16 -5.38
C LEU A 110 -8.60 -7.61 -5.43
N ASN A 111 -9.41 -7.94 -6.45
CA ASN A 111 -9.88 -9.31 -6.69
C ASN A 111 -8.73 -10.25 -7.05
N ALA A 112 -7.76 -9.81 -7.86
CA ALA A 112 -6.56 -10.60 -8.16
C ALA A 112 -5.73 -10.87 -6.90
N MET A 113 -5.50 -9.85 -6.07
CA MET A 113 -4.82 -10.00 -4.76
C MET A 113 -5.56 -11.03 -3.88
N ALA A 114 -6.89 -10.94 -3.81
CA ALA A 114 -7.71 -11.89 -3.06
C ALA A 114 -7.60 -13.33 -3.60
N ALA A 115 -7.62 -13.51 -4.92
CA ALA A 115 -7.44 -14.81 -5.57
C ALA A 115 -6.04 -15.40 -5.32
N GLU A 116 -5.02 -14.55 -5.19
CA GLU A 116 -3.66 -14.93 -4.80
C GLU A 116 -3.51 -15.22 -3.29
N GLY A 117 -4.59 -15.12 -2.52
CA GLY A 117 -4.63 -15.43 -1.08
C GLY A 117 -4.25 -14.26 -0.17
N TRP A 118 -4.21 -13.03 -0.70
CA TRP A 118 -4.03 -11.83 0.10
C TRP A 118 -5.36 -11.34 0.68
N GLU A 119 -5.36 -10.98 1.95
CA GLU A 119 -6.48 -10.35 2.63
C GLU A 119 -6.27 -8.83 2.65
N LEU A 120 -7.28 -8.05 2.22
CA LEU A 120 -7.26 -6.61 2.39
C LEU A 120 -7.44 -6.28 3.87
N ALA A 121 -6.36 -5.82 4.52
CA ALA A 121 -6.34 -5.57 5.95
C ALA A 121 -6.71 -4.12 6.29
N PHE A 122 -6.18 -3.17 5.53
CA PHE A 122 -6.39 -1.74 5.78
C PHE A 122 -6.48 -0.95 4.48
N VAL A 123 -7.28 0.13 4.50
CA VAL A 123 -7.32 1.13 3.43
C VAL A 123 -7.11 2.50 4.08
N SER A 124 -6.18 3.27 3.52
CA SER A 124 -5.91 4.64 3.98
C SER A 124 -5.82 5.56 2.78
N SER A 125 -6.61 6.63 2.79
CA SER A 125 -6.57 7.69 1.78
C SER A 125 -5.99 8.97 2.36
N GLY A 126 -5.26 9.71 1.52
CA GLY A 126 -4.75 11.04 1.80
C GLY A 126 -5.07 11.94 0.61
N VAL A 127 -5.24 13.24 0.89
CA VAL A 127 -5.53 14.25 -0.13
C VAL A 127 -4.57 15.40 0.07
N GLU A 128 -3.96 15.83 -1.02
CA GLU A 128 -3.36 17.15 -1.14
C GLU A 128 -4.26 17.96 -2.07
N SER A 129 -4.74 19.09 -1.55
CA SER A 129 -5.74 19.92 -2.20
C SER A 129 -5.09 21.22 -2.65
N ASP A 130 -5.48 21.65 -3.85
CA ASP A 130 -5.27 22.99 -4.40
C ASP A 130 -5.54 24.04 -3.32
N ALA A 131 -4.48 24.76 -2.92
CA ALA A 131 -4.54 25.79 -1.89
C ALA A 131 -4.92 27.19 -2.44
N GLY A 132 -5.43 27.26 -3.68
CA GLY A 132 -6.02 28.45 -4.29
C GLY A 132 -5.17 29.02 -5.43
N LYS A 133 -5.30 30.34 -5.68
CA LYS A 133 -4.80 31.02 -6.90
C LYS A 133 -3.33 30.82 -7.26
N GLN A 134 -2.49 30.35 -6.33
CA GLN A 134 -1.06 30.10 -6.54
C GLN A 134 -0.69 28.61 -6.62
N ASP A 135 -1.65 27.71 -6.40
CA ASP A 135 -1.44 26.28 -6.29
C ASP A 135 -2.60 25.53 -6.95
N GLY A 136 -2.52 25.30 -8.26
CA GLY A 136 -3.53 24.59 -9.04
C GLY A 136 -3.34 23.07 -9.07
N GLU A 137 -2.53 22.54 -8.15
CA GLU A 137 -2.17 21.13 -8.11
C GLU A 137 -2.97 20.39 -7.04
N GLY A 138 -3.13 19.08 -7.22
CA GLY A 138 -3.83 18.27 -6.26
C GLY A 138 -3.80 16.79 -6.62
N ILE A 139 -3.61 15.98 -5.59
CA ILE A 139 -3.58 14.53 -5.68
C ILE A 139 -4.43 13.86 -4.61
N PHE A 140 -5.13 12.82 -5.02
CA PHE A 140 -5.69 11.81 -4.14
C PHE A 140 -4.77 10.61 -4.13
N ILE A 141 -4.32 10.17 -2.95
CA ILE A 141 -3.53 8.95 -2.79
C ILE A 141 -4.27 7.97 -1.90
N THR A 142 -4.48 6.74 -2.38
CA THR A 142 -5.07 5.66 -1.56
C THR A 142 -4.11 4.50 -1.49
N ARG A 143 -3.84 4.01 -0.27
CA ARG A 143 -3.03 2.82 0.00
C ARG A 143 -3.92 1.70 0.50
N TYR A 144 -3.92 0.60 -0.25
CA TYR A 144 -4.55 -0.66 0.10
C TYR A 144 -3.47 -1.57 0.66
N VAL A 145 -3.53 -1.84 1.96
CA VAL A 145 -2.57 -2.69 2.65
C VAL A 145 -3.16 -4.09 2.74
N PHE A 146 -2.50 -5.01 2.07
CA PHE A 146 -2.81 -6.42 2.08
C PHE A 146 -1.91 -7.17 3.05
N ARG A 147 -2.44 -8.22 3.66
CA ARG A 147 -1.66 -9.19 4.43
C ARG A 147 -1.92 -10.60 3.93
N LYS A 148 -0.92 -11.46 4.01
CA LYS A 148 -1.05 -12.89 3.72
C LYS A 148 -0.36 -13.67 4.82
N LYS A 149 -1.00 -14.74 5.29
CA LYS A 149 -0.43 -15.59 6.34
C LYS A 149 0.79 -16.31 5.79
N LYS A 150 1.91 -16.25 6.51
CA LYS A 150 3.11 -17.06 6.23
C LYS A 150 2.93 -18.50 6.67
#